data_AF-A0A8B9NGW0-F1
#
_entry.id   AF-A0A8B9NGW0-F1
#
_cell.length_a   1.000
_cell.length_b   1.000
_cell.length_c   1.000
_cell.angle_alpha   90.00
_cell.angle_beta   90.00
_cell.angle_gamma   90.00
#
_symmetry.space_group_name_H-M   'P 1'
#
loop_
_entity.id
_entity.type
_entity.pdbx_description
1 polymer ?
#
loop_
_entity_poly.entity_id
_entity_poly.type
_entity_poly.pdbx_seq_one_letter_code
_entity_poly.pdbx_strand_id
1 'polypeptide(L)'
;VAASPQWDVGRALALSGLFRLLQGAGKACAAPFLTLYLRHLGLPAPLVGVVAGAKHLAAALWAPLCSRCPRGRRKRRLLVAGSLLGSAGASLLLTLIPPAGGDAGYKYCNASQQPGDRGAATTAAGPGTSSYRVLSASAITNAKAVLEKKGRGVGEGDTKTNGYLVGPSIWTTSVKAVNWETREPEMLSSYRPPLPGLEKEMSNSSFKAVQNIFQDREHQIFLMVLGAVVLWELLATSLEWTVDESLYEFLDFVDATDRYGKLWIWNYLGASVGACSIAIFVDQLNCFLSSTITRLAAHFYGYALLITLSLLVSVFFPIHVPKKTDRVNKTTKALALLWSDGRAILYTITVFFTGVAGSAVHNFLFWQMQDRGSSELYMGLSVAVGLLAEILLYFFKGKLLRTFSSSKIVAVSLSLLAVQLLCYSFLWTAWSVLLIQILSAFSSGALWWVVNLTVDDIATPGMERSLHAVLQGLCYGGGASLGSFAGGFVVKHFGLAVLYRACCVCLVLWLFLFLIVQSKLPQQKKINYSRLLAADSSDMSDSDENERDWLVKAMKDEKGTWHWLS
;
A
#
# COMPACT_ATOMS: atom_id res chain seq x y z
N VAL A 1 -31.99 43.08 -13.32
CA VAL A 1 -30.81 42.56 -12.61
C VAL A 1 -31.30 41.65 -11.50
N ALA A 2 -31.52 40.37 -11.79
CA ALA A 2 -31.84 39.40 -10.75
C ALA A 2 -30.55 39.11 -9.99
N ALA A 3 -30.51 39.42 -8.70
CA ALA A 3 -29.38 39.11 -7.84
C ALA A 3 -29.07 37.60 -7.96
N SER A 4 -27.92 37.28 -8.55
CA SER A 4 -27.39 35.92 -8.53
C SER A 4 -27.35 35.45 -7.07
N PRO A 5 -27.87 34.26 -6.72
CA PRO A 5 -27.78 33.76 -5.36
C PRO A 5 -26.31 33.77 -4.96
N GLN A 6 -25.97 34.59 -3.96
CA GLN A 6 -24.61 34.73 -3.48
C GLN A 6 -24.27 33.42 -2.76
N TRP A 7 -23.64 32.50 -3.46
CA TRP A 7 -23.25 31.20 -2.93
C TRP A 7 -22.27 31.44 -1.77
N ASP A 8 -22.63 30.98 -0.57
CA ASP A 8 -21.76 31.09 0.61
C ASP A 8 -20.61 30.08 0.51
N VAL A 9 -19.55 30.48 -0.21
CA VAL A 9 -18.33 29.70 -0.41
C VAL A 9 -17.66 29.39 0.93
N GLY A 10 -17.71 30.32 1.89
CA GLY A 10 -17.12 30.14 3.21
C GLY A 10 -17.77 28.98 3.96
N ARG A 11 -19.11 28.96 4.02
CA ARG A 11 -19.86 27.86 4.64
C ARG A 11 -19.66 26.54 3.92
N ALA A 12 -19.63 26.53 2.58
CA ALA A 12 -19.38 25.32 1.80
C ALA A 12 -17.99 24.73 2.06
N LEU A 13 -16.95 25.57 2.13
CA LEU A 13 -15.59 25.14 2.47
C LEU A 13 -15.49 24.64 3.91
N ALA A 14 -16.16 25.28 4.87
CA ALA A 14 -16.17 24.84 6.27
C ALA A 14 -16.84 23.47 6.43
N LEU A 15 -17.99 23.26 5.80
CA LEU A 15 -18.67 21.95 5.81
C LEU A 15 -17.83 20.87 5.13
N SER A 16 -17.17 21.21 4.03
CA SER A 16 -16.29 20.28 3.31
C SER A 16 -15.04 19.92 4.13
N GLY A 17 -14.46 20.89 4.81
CA GLY A 17 -13.36 20.69 5.76
C GLY A 17 -13.77 19.77 6.90
N LEU A 18 -14.91 20.03 7.55
CA LEU A 18 -15.44 19.20 8.63
C LEU A 18 -15.75 17.77 8.16
N PHE A 19 -16.36 17.61 6.99
CA PHE A 19 -16.64 16.29 6.43
C PHE A 19 -15.34 15.50 6.19
N ARG A 20 -14.33 16.13 5.57
CA ARG A 20 -13.01 15.50 5.36
C ARG A 20 -12.28 15.20 6.67
N LEU A 21 -12.43 16.05 7.68
CA LEU A 21 -11.88 15.82 9.02
C LEU A 21 -12.47 14.54 9.62
N LEU A 22 -13.80 14.39 9.62
CA LEU A 22 -14.46 13.20 10.14
C LEU A 22 -14.10 11.93 9.36
N GLN A 23 -14.03 12.01 8.03
CA GLN A 23 -13.62 10.89 7.17
C GLN A 23 -12.17 10.47 7.44
N GLY A 24 -11.26 11.43 7.52
CA GLY A 24 -9.86 11.19 7.86
C GLY A 24 -9.71 10.54 9.24
N ALA A 25 -10.41 11.08 10.24
CA ALA A 25 -10.43 10.54 11.60
C ALA A 25 -10.94 9.10 11.62
N GLY A 26 -12.09 8.83 11.00
CA GLY A 26 -12.66 7.49 10.91
C GLY A 26 -11.67 6.49 10.31
N LYS A 27 -11.16 6.78 9.11
CA LYS A 27 -10.19 5.90 8.42
C LYS A 27 -8.95 5.60 9.26
N ALA A 28 -8.39 6.61 9.90
CA ALA A 28 -7.18 6.45 10.70
C ALA A 28 -7.42 5.61 11.97
N CYS A 29 -8.66 5.55 12.45
CA CYS A 29 -9.02 4.67 13.57
C CYS A 29 -8.91 3.19 13.21
N ALA A 30 -9.23 2.78 11.98
CA ALA A 30 -9.33 1.34 11.67
C ALA A 30 -8.34 0.84 10.62
N ALA A 31 -8.01 1.64 9.60
CA ALA A 31 -7.14 1.20 8.50
C ALA A 31 -5.77 0.67 8.95
N PRO A 32 -5.01 1.35 9.84
CA PRO A 32 -3.68 0.87 10.22
C PRO A 32 -3.73 -0.33 11.19
N PHE A 33 -4.88 -0.56 11.84
CA PHE A 33 -5.10 -1.69 12.74
C PHE A 33 -5.71 -2.91 12.06
N LEU A 34 -6.11 -2.80 10.78
CA LEU A 34 -6.77 -3.87 10.06
C LEU A 34 -5.91 -5.14 10.00
N THR A 35 -4.64 -5.03 9.59
CA THR A 35 -3.74 -6.20 9.47
C THR A 35 -3.37 -6.81 10.81
N LEU A 36 -3.29 -5.99 11.86
CA LEU A 36 -3.21 -6.48 13.24
C LEU A 36 -4.46 -7.29 13.59
N TYR A 37 -5.65 -6.78 13.31
CA TYR A 37 -6.91 -7.48 13.57
C TYR A 37 -6.97 -8.83 12.85
N LEU A 38 -6.55 -8.88 11.58
CA LEU A 38 -6.51 -10.13 10.82
C LEU A 38 -5.58 -11.18 11.44
N ARG A 39 -4.45 -10.76 12.02
CA ARG A 39 -3.57 -11.66 12.79
C ARG A 39 -4.24 -12.22 14.03
N HIS A 40 -4.99 -11.39 14.76
CA HIS A 40 -5.69 -11.82 15.98
C HIS A 40 -6.84 -12.78 15.65
N LEU A 41 -7.43 -12.69 14.47
CA LEU A 41 -8.37 -13.69 13.96
C LEU A 41 -7.71 -15.05 13.66
N GLY A 42 -6.38 -15.13 13.65
CA GLY A 42 -5.60 -16.33 13.37
C GLY A 42 -5.14 -16.47 11.92
N LEU A 43 -5.30 -15.43 11.09
CA LEU A 43 -4.89 -15.52 9.69
C LEU A 43 -3.35 -15.46 9.53
N PRO A 44 -2.74 -16.39 8.78
CA PRO A 44 -1.32 -16.36 8.49
C PRO A 44 -0.95 -15.18 7.58
N ALA A 45 0.32 -14.73 7.67
CA ALA A 45 0.83 -13.57 6.93
C ALA A 45 0.52 -13.51 5.42
N PRO A 46 0.56 -14.62 4.65
CA PRO A 46 0.21 -14.57 3.24
C PRO A 46 -1.26 -14.27 3.01
N LEU A 47 -2.17 -14.83 3.82
CA LEU A 47 -3.61 -14.54 3.70
C LEU A 47 -3.90 -13.09 4.08
N VAL A 48 -3.24 -12.56 5.12
CA VAL A 48 -3.31 -11.13 5.48
C VAL A 48 -2.83 -10.26 4.32
N GLY A 49 -1.71 -10.62 3.68
CA GLY A 49 -1.18 -9.94 2.49
C GLY A 49 -2.13 -9.99 1.30
N VAL A 50 -2.84 -11.11 1.10
CA VAL A 50 -3.87 -11.25 0.07
C VAL A 50 -5.07 -10.36 0.36
N VAL A 51 -5.57 -10.31 1.59
CA VAL A 51 -6.68 -9.41 1.96
C VAL A 51 -6.28 -7.95 1.76
N ALA A 52 -5.09 -7.55 2.24
CA ALA A 52 -4.58 -6.19 2.07
C ALA A 52 -4.38 -5.83 0.59
N GLY A 53 -3.81 -6.73 -0.21
CA GLY A 53 -3.60 -6.48 -1.63
C GLY A 53 -4.90 -6.42 -2.42
N ALA A 54 -5.87 -7.28 -2.10
CA ALA A 54 -7.22 -7.24 -2.68
C ALA A 54 -7.95 -5.94 -2.33
N LYS A 55 -7.78 -5.42 -1.11
CA LYS A 55 -8.29 -4.11 -0.70
C LYS A 55 -7.78 -3.00 -1.64
N HIS A 56 -6.46 -2.91 -1.82
CA HIS A 56 -5.85 -1.91 -2.71
C HIS A 56 -6.30 -2.05 -4.16
N LEU A 57 -6.37 -3.28 -4.66
CA LEU A 57 -6.80 -3.57 -6.03
C LEU A 57 -8.28 -3.21 -6.24
N ALA A 58 -9.14 -3.57 -5.29
CA ALA A 58 -10.56 -3.24 -5.33
C ALA A 58 -10.78 -1.72 -5.41
N ALA A 59 -10.10 -0.94 -4.57
CA ALA A 59 -10.18 0.52 -4.61
C ALA A 59 -9.78 1.09 -5.99
N ALA A 60 -8.67 0.60 -6.56
CA ALA A 60 -8.15 1.10 -7.83
C ALA A 60 -9.02 0.73 -9.04
N LEU A 61 -9.60 -0.48 -9.04
CA LEU A 61 -10.51 -0.92 -10.10
C LEU A 61 -11.90 -0.26 -9.98
N TRP A 62 -12.33 0.04 -8.76
CA TRP A 62 -13.65 0.60 -8.49
C TRP A 62 -13.75 2.10 -8.74
N ALA A 63 -12.69 2.87 -8.45
CA ALA A 63 -12.64 4.32 -8.70
C ALA A 63 -13.09 4.74 -10.13
N PRO A 64 -12.59 4.13 -11.23
CA PRO A 64 -13.07 4.46 -12.57
C PRO A 64 -14.50 3.96 -12.86
N LEU A 65 -15.00 2.92 -12.16
CA LEU A 65 -16.38 2.47 -12.29
C LEU A 65 -17.35 3.47 -11.65
N CYS A 66 -16.99 4.05 -10.51
CA CYS A 66 -17.76 5.12 -9.87
C CYS A 66 -17.97 6.33 -10.78
N SER A 67 -17.01 6.64 -11.67
CA SER A 67 -17.18 7.69 -12.69
C SER A 67 -18.35 7.49 -13.65
N ARG A 68 -18.89 6.27 -13.71
CA ARG A 68 -20.06 5.94 -14.54
C ARG A 68 -21.39 6.07 -13.78
N CYS A 69 -21.37 6.31 -12.46
CA CYS A 69 -22.54 6.36 -11.59
C CYS A 69 -23.48 7.56 -11.87
N PRO A 70 -24.72 7.53 -11.34
CA PRO A 70 -25.81 8.34 -11.86
C PRO A 70 -25.64 9.85 -11.62
N ARG A 71 -25.84 10.64 -12.68
CA ARG A 71 -25.71 12.10 -12.71
C ARG A 71 -26.85 12.89 -12.03
N GLY A 72 -27.73 12.26 -11.25
CA GLY A 72 -28.88 12.94 -10.64
C GLY A 72 -28.60 13.40 -9.21
N ARG A 73 -29.02 14.61 -8.82
CA ARG A 73 -28.81 15.16 -7.46
C ARG A 73 -29.31 14.21 -6.36
N ARG A 74 -30.53 13.69 -6.52
CA ARG A 74 -31.14 12.72 -5.60
C ARG A 74 -30.37 11.40 -5.57
N LYS A 75 -29.87 10.94 -6.73
CA LYS A 75 -29.11 9.70 -6.85
C LYS A 75 -27.71 9.81 -6.22
N ARG A 76 -26.99 10.92 -6.43
CA ARG A 76 -25.70 11.21 -5.76
C ARG A 76 -25.88 11.26 -4.23
N ARG A 77 -26.94 11.89 -3.72
CA ARG A 77 -27.26 11.92 -2.28
C ARG A 77 -27.52 10.53 -1.71
N LEU A 78 -28.34 9.73 -2.39
CA LEU A 78 -28.62 8.34 -1.99
C LEU A 78 -27.35 7.48 -2.04
N LEU A 79 -26.48 7.69 -3.03
CA LEU A 79 -25.20 7.00 -3.13
C LEU A 79 -24.28 7.36 -1.95
N VAL A 80 -24.12 8.65 -1.64
CA VAL A 80 -23.32 9.10 -0.48
C VAL A 80 -23.87 8.52 0.82
N ALA A 81 -25.17 8.65 1.08
CA ALA A 81 -25.79 8.14 2.30
C ALA A 81 -25.70 6.60 2.40
N GLY A 82 -25.96 5.90 1.30
CA GLY A 82 -25.87 4.44 1.22
C GLY A 82 -24.44 3.93 1.39
N SER A 83 -23.46 4.59 0.79
CA SER A 83 -22.04 4.26 0.95
C SER A 83 -21.55 4.51 2.38
N LEU A 84 -21.99 5.58 3.04
CA LEU A 84 -21.67 5.87 4.45
C LEU A 84 -22.22 4.80 5.40
N LEU A 85 -23.52 4.52 5.29
CA LEU A 85 -24.16 3.52 6.15
C LEU A 85 -23.64 2.11 5.85
N GLY A 86 -23.44 1.81 4.57
CA GLY A 86 -22.90 0.54 4.11
C GLY A 86 -21.46 0.33 4.53
N SER A 87 -20.58 1.33 4.45
CA SER A 87 -19.18 1.18 4.88
C SER A 87 -19.07 1.03 6.40
N ALA A 88 -19.88 1.77 7.17
CA ALA A 88 -19.99 1.58 8.62
C ALA A 88 -20.47 0.15 8.94
N GLY A 89 -21.54 -0.32 8.29
CA GLY A 89 -22.04 -1.68 8.44
C GLY A 89 -21.00 -2.76 8.07
N ALA A 90 -20.33 -2.62 6.93
CA ALA A 90 -19.31 -3.55 6.46
C ALA A 90 -18.10 -3.62 7.40
N SER A 91 -17.70 -2.50 8.00
CA SER A 91 -16.64 -2.47 9.01
C SER A 91 -17.05 -3.21 10.30
N LEU A 92 -18.33 -3.12 10.69
CA LEU A 92 -18.87 -3.83 11.86
C LEU A 92 -19.10 -5.33 11.57
N LEU A 93 -19.35 -5.72 10.33
CA LEU A 93 -19.43 -7.15 9.96
C LEU A 93 -18.13 -7.88 10.31
N LEU A 94 -16.98 -7.21 10.25
CA LEU A 94 -15.70 -7.80 10.65
C LEU A 94 -15.70 -8.20 12.13
N THR A 95 -16.31 -7.40 13.01
CA THR A 95 -16.31 -7.67 14.46
C THR A 95 -17.20 -8.85 14.86
N LEU A 96 -18.10 -9.29 13.96
CA LEU A 96 -18.96 -10.45 14.15
C LEU A 96 -18.25 -11.78 13.80
N ILE A 97 -17.10 -11.73 13.14
CA ILE A 97 -16.37 -12.93 12.72
C ILE A 97 -15.62 -13.50 13.94
N PRO A 98 -15.93 -14.73 14.38
CA PRO A 98 -15.25 -15.33 15.52
C PRO A 98 -13.78 -15.69 15.17
N PRO A 99 -12.84 -15.57 16.11
CA PRO A 99 -11.46 -15.97 15.89
C PRO A 99 -11.33 -17.49 15.62
N ALA A 100 -10.29 -17.87 14.85
CA ALA A 100 -10.05 -19.27 14.46
C ALA A 100 -9.65 -20.15 15.66
N GLY A 101 -8.88 -19.58 16.60
CA GLY A 101 -8.51 -20.23 17.86
C GLY A 101 -9.47 -19.88 18.98
N GLY A 102 -9.86 -20.86 19.79
CA GLY A 102 -10.59 -20.63 21.04
C GLY A 102 -9.77 -19.71 21.95
N ASP A 103 -10.43 -18.64 22.41
CA ASP A 103 -9.97 -17.62 23.36
C ASP A 103 -8.46 -17.61 23.62
N ALA A 104 -7.72 -16.86 22.79
CA ALA A 104 -6.36 -16.48 23.16
C ALA A 104 -6.47 -15.52 24.36
N GLY A 105 -6.56 -16.09 25.55
CA GLY A 105 -6.74 -15.38 26.82
C GLY A 105 -5.79 -14.19 26.90
N TYR A 106 -6.38 -12.99 26.90
CA TYR A 106 -5.64 -11.73 26.94
C TYR A 106 -4.89 -11.62 28.28
N LYS A 107 -3.58 -11.85 28.24
CA LYS A 107 -2.65 -11.80 29.39
C LYS A 107 -2.38 -10.39 29.96
N TYR A 108 -3.24 -9.40 29.68
CA TYR A 108 -3.05 -8.01 30.12
C TYR A 108 -3.93 -7.60 31.30
N CYS A 109 -4.90 -8.43 31.70
CA CYS A 109 -5.71 -8.22 32.90
C CYS A 109 -5.47 -9.34 33.90
N ASN A 110 -4.27 -9.40 34.46
CA ASN A 110 -4.06 -10.14 35.70
C ASN A 110 -3.01 -9.41 36.55
N ALA A 111 -3.44 -8.29 37.14
CA ALA A 111 -2.82 -7.72 38.32
C ALA A 111 -3.98 -7.29 39.21
N SER A 112 -4.35 -8.16 40.14
CA SER A 112 -5.20 -7.82 41.26
C SER A 112 -4.70 -6.53 41.89
N GLN A 113 -5.59 -5.56 41.99
CA GLN A 113 -5.50 -4.47 42.95
C GLN A 113 -5.25 -5.07 44.33
N GLN A 114 -4.10 -4.79 44.93
CA GLN A 114 -3.99 -4.67 46.39
C GLN A 114 -3.33 -3.33 46.71
N PRO A 115 -4.08 -2.37 47.29
CA PRO A 115 -3.49 -1.26 47.99
C PRO A 115 -3.13 -1.71 49.42
N GLY A 116 -1.84 -1.70 49.76
CA GLY A 116 -1.33 -1.85 51.12
C GLY A 116 -0.41 -3.05 51.34
N ASP A 117 0.91 -2.84 51.30
CA ASP A 117 1.72 -2.79 52.53
C ASP A 117 3.17 -2.41 52.22
N ARG A 118 3.63 -1.33 52.87
CA ARG A 118 5.05 -1.02 53.02
C ARG A 118 5.58 -1.94 54.12
N GLY A 119 6.39 -2.95 53.77
CA GLY A 119 7.15 -3.69 54.79
C GLY A 119 7.70 -5.04 54.34
N ALA A 120 9.01 -5.05 54.06
CA ALA A 120 9.94 -6.18 54.18
C ALA A 120 9.70 -7.48 53.37
N ALA A 121 10.60 -7.74 52.41
CA ALA A 121 11.28 -9.05 52.29
C ALA A 121 12.50 -8.97 51.35
N THR A 122 13.68 -9.06 51.97
CA THR A 122 14.84 -9.90 51.61
C THR A 122 14.99 -10.49 50.19
N THR A 123 16.07 -10.06 49.53
CA THR A 123 17.05 -10.83 48.72
C THR A 123 16.63 -12.15 48.04
N ALA A 124 16.72 -12.18 46.70
CA ALA A 124 17.27 -13.32 45.96
C ALA A 124 17.91 -12.85 44.64
N ALA A 125 19.13 -13.32 44.41
CA ALA A 125 20.09 -12.88 43.41
C ALA A 125 19.84 -13.43 41.99
N GLY A 126 20.16 -12.63 40.98
CA GLY A 126 20.36 -13.09 39.60
C GLY A 126 21.82 -13.51 39.34
N PRO A 127 22.07 -14.11 38.18
CA PRO A 127 23.19 -13.65 37.34
C PRO A 127 22.78 -13.62 35.85
N GLY A 128 23.19 -12.68 34.99
CA GLY A 128 24.39 -11.84 35.00
C GLY A 128 25.32 -12.28 33.85
N THR A 129 25.23 -11.60 32.70
CA THR A 129 26.02 -11.82 31.48
C THR A 129 27.46 -11.29 31.56
N SER A 130 28.41 -12.08 31.02
CA SER A 130 29.72 -11.76 30.38
C SER A 130 30.74 -10.89 31.14
N SER A 131 32.03 -11.28 31.27
CA SER A 131 32.98 -11.05 30.16
C SER A 131 34.47 -11.47 30.33
N TYR A 132 35.04 -11.94 29.21
CA TYR A 132 36.43 -12.06 28.70
C TYR A 132 37.65 -12.43 29.58
N ARG A 133 38.35 -13.52 29.19
CA ARG A 133 39.81 -13.52 28.92
C ARG A 133 40.21 -14.64 27.95
N VAL A 134 41.12 -14.28 27.05
CA VAL A 134 41.70 -15.04 25.93
C VAL A 134 42.87 -15.90 26.43
N LEU A 135 43.03 -17.13 25.91
CA LEU A 135 44.32 -17.69 25.47
C LEU A 135 44.12 -18.99 24.67
N SER A 136 45.03 -19.16 23.71
CA SER A 136 45.00 -20.07 22.57
C SER A 136 45.73 -21.40 22.84
N ALA A 137 45.43 -22.36 21.96
CA ALA A 137 46.31 -23.40 21.41
C ALA A 137 46.44 -24.79 22.09
N SER A 138 46.26 -25.77 21.18
CA SER A 138 46.99 -27.04 21.03
C SER A 138 46.57 -28.27 21.85
N ALA A 139 45.85 -29.16 21.16
CA ALA A 139 46.29 -30.48 20.69
C ALA A 139 46.91 -31.50 21.68
N ILE A 140 46.64 -32.76 21.34
CA ILE A 140 47.32 -34.01 21.72
C ILE A 140 46.71 -34.73 22.93
N THR A 141 45.86 -35.71 22.65
CA THR A 141 45.80 -36.93 23.47
C THR A 141 46.01 -38.14 22.56
N ASN A 142 47.22 -38.66 22.60
CA ASN A 142 47.57 -39.97 22.10
C ASN A 142 47.72 -40.93 23.29
N ALA A 143 47.08 -42.09 23.13
CA ALA A 143 47.49 -43.42 23.57
C ALA A 143 47.76 -43.71 25.06
N LYS A 144 47.04 -44.73 25.56
CA LYS A 144 47.70 -45.86 26.21
C LYS A 144 46.96 -47.17 25.92
N ALA A 145 47.68 -48.05 25.23
CA ALA A 145 47.31 -49.42 24.88
C ALA A 145 47.58 -50.40 26.02
N VAL A 146 46.84 -51.52 26.07
CA VAL A 146 47.27 -52.78 26.73
C VAL A 146 46.67 -54.01 26.00
N LEU A 147 47.58 -54.82 25.44
CA LEU A 147 47.66 -56.29 25.24
C LEU A 147 46.74 -57.08 24.28
N GLU A 148 47.33 -57.39 23.11
CA GLU A 148 47.61 -58.72 22.51
C GLU A 148 46.75 -59.97 22.84
N LYS A 149 46.24 -60.61 21.77
CA LYS A 149 46.67 -61.97 21.36
C LYS A 149 46.25 -62.31 19.90
N LYS A 150 47.25 -62.49 19.02
CA LYS A 150 47.55 -63.63 18.13
C LYS A 150 46.34 -64.37 17.47
N GLY A 151 46.19 -64.58 16.17
CA GLY A 151 47.00 -64.32 14.97
C GLY A 151 46.49 -65.16 13.77
N ARG A 152 46.97 -64.82 12.56
CA ARG A 152 46.93 -65.56 11.26
C ARG A 152 45.57 -65.51 10.53
N GLY A 153 45.39 -64.77 9.43
CA GLY A 153 46.05 -64.88 8.10
C GLY A 153 45.03 -65.58 7.17
N VAL A 154 44.65 -65.16 5.96
CA VAL A 154 45.29 -64.50 4.81
C VAL A 154 44.11 -63.99 3.95
N GLY A 155 44.10 -62.74 3.46
CA GLY A 155 44.53 -62.32 2.10
C GLY A 155 43.34 -62.47 1.11
N GLU A 156 43.00 -61.54 0.23
CA GLU A 156 43.70 -60.44 -0.43
C GLU A 156 42.58 -59.59 -1.07
N GLY A 157 42.55 -58.27 -0.91
CA GLY A 157 43.12 -57.33 -1.89
C GLY A 157 41.98 -56.78 -2.78
N ASP A 158 41.92 -55.51 -3.18
CA ASP A 158 42.81 -54.39 -2.92
C ASP A 158 42.13 -53.14 -3.49
N THR A 159 42.27 -51.99 -2.80
CA THR A 159 42.43 -50.62 -3.37
C THR A 159 41.32 -50.01 -4.27
N LYS A 160 41.05 -48.70 -4.33
CA LYS A 160 41.75 -47.48 -3.88
C LYS A 160 40.81 -46.26 -4.06
N THR A 161 40.79 -45.42 -3.02
CA THR A 161 40.94 -43.95 -3.01
C THR A 161 39.99 -42.96 -3.74
N ASN A 162 39.69 -41.92 -2.94
CA ASN A 162 39.60 -40.47 -3.23
C ASN A 162 38.28 -39.88 -3.79
N GLY A 163 37.56 -39.17 -2.91
CA GLY A 163 37.87 -37.75 -2.65
C GLY A 163 37.21 -36.69 -3.54
N TYR A 164 36.27 -35.97 -2.93
CA TYR A 164 35.94 -34.54 -3.05
C TYR A 164 35.03 -33.98 -4.18
N LEU A 165 34.03 -33.22 -3.68
CA LEU A 165 33.58 -31.85 -4.05
C LEU A 165 32.25 -31.65 -4.82
N VAL A 166 31.45 -30.75 -4.22
CA VAL A 166 30.38 -29.87 -4.75
C VAL A 166 28.94 -30.45 -4.83
N GLY A 167 28.02 -29.94 -3.98
CA GLY A 167 26.56 -30.04 -4.18
C GLY A 167 26.02 -28.88 -5.04
N PRO A 168 24.71 -28.52 -5.06
CA PRO A 168 23.49 -29.24 -4.69
C PRO A 168 22.46 -29.27 -5.85
N SER A 169 21.41 -30.11 -5.80
CA SER A 169 20.07 -29.77 -6.30
C SER A 169 19.06 -30.90 -6.07
N ILE A 170 17.82 -30.47 -5.87
CA ILE A 170 16.67 -31.19 -5.35
C ILE A 170 15.80 -31.69 -6.53
N TRP A 171 15.29 -32.91 -6.36
CA TRP A 171 14.13 -33.57 -7.00
C TRP A 171 14.26 -34.15 -8.42
N THR A 172 14.34 -35.49 -8.49
CA THR A 172 13.64 -36.30 -9.49
C THR A 172 13.18 -37.65 -8.90
N THR A 173 11.86 -37.80 -8.84
CA THR A 173 11.04 -38.99 -9.17
C THR A 173 11.64 -40.40 -9.01
N SER A 174 10.99 -41.18 -8.14
CA SER A 174 11.13 -42.64 -8.04
C SER A 174 10.64 -43.34 -9.31
N VAL A 175 11.56 -43.91 -10.08
CA VAL A 175 11.30 -44.88 -11.15
C VAL A 175 11.44 -46.27 -10.56
N LYS A 176 10.39 -47.10 -10.65
CA LYS A 176 10.48 -48.54 -10.37
C LYS A 176 11.15 -49.25 -11.54
N ALA A 177 12.10 -50.11 -11.20
CA ALA A 177 13.01 -50.84 -12.08
C ALA A 177 12.31 -51.77 -13.10
N VAL A 178 12.92 -51.86 -14.27
CA VAL A 178 12.66 -52.85 -15.33
C VAL A 178 13.53 -54.09 -15.06
N ASN A 179 12.93 -55.28 -15.14
CA ASN A 179 13.63 -56.57 -15.12
C ASN A 179 13.79 -57.08 -16.57
N TRP A 180 14.95 -57.62 -16.93
CA TRP A 180 15.44 -57.69 -18.33
C TRP A 180 15.53 -59.09 -18.96
N GLU A 181 14.88 -60.12 -18.45
CA GLU A 181 15.01 -61.48 -19.01
C GLU A 181 13.66 -62.18 -19.19
N THR A 182 13.08 -62.05 -20.39
CA THR A 182 12.53 -63.15 -21.22
C THR A 182 11.82 -62.58 -22.46
N ARG A 183 12.27 -62.97 -23.67
CA ARG A 183 11.70 -62.62 -24.97
C ARG A 183 10.41 -63.42 -25.22
N GLU A 184 9.26 -62.75 -25.34
CA GLU A 184 8.00 -63.09 -26.07
C GLU A 184 7.35 -64.50 -25.88
N PRO A 185 6.10 -64.75 -26.31
CA PRO A 185 4.85 -63.98 -26.17
C PRO A 185 3.70 -64.85 -25.58
N GLU A 186 2.62 -64.24 -25.07
CA GLU A 186 1.27 -64.84 -25.23
C GLU A 186 0.15 -63.78 -25.13
N MET A 187 -0.49 -63.56 -26.28
CA MET A 187 -1.80 -62.92 -26.51
C MET A 187 -2.79 -64.09 -26.73
N LEU A 188 -4.09 -64.10 -26.40
CA LEU A 188 -5.11 -63.06 -26.25
C LEU A 188 -6.36 -63.75 -25.64
N SER A 189 -7.15 -63.06 -24.80
CA SER A 189 -8.61 -63.24 -24.80
C SER A 189 -9.37 -62.09 -24.12
N SER A 190 -10.09 -61.34 -24.96
CA SER A 190 -11.41 -60.74 -24.75
C SER A 190 -11.56 -59.54 -23.80
N TYR A 191 -11.51 -58.36 -24.41
CA TYR A 191 -11.95 -57.07 -23.87
C TYR A 191 -13.48 -56.99 -23.81
N ARG A 192 -14.04 -56.58 -22.66
CA ARG A 192 -15.42 -56.08 -22.52
C ARG A 192 -15.32 -54.64 -21.97
N PRO A 193 -15.98 -53.62 -22.56
CA PRO A 193 -15.84 -52.26 -22.05
C PRO A 193 -16.72 -52.08 -20.81
N PRO A 194 -16.30 -51.35 -19.76
CA PRO A 194 -17.19 -50.93 -18.70
C PRO A 194 -17.93 -49.64 -19.06
N LEU A 195 -19.19 -49.60 -18.60
CA LEU A 195 -20.21 -48.56 -18.72
C LEU A 195 -19.82 -47.17 -18.13
N PRO A 196 -20.61 -46.12 -18.45
CA PRO A 196 -20.35 -44.73 -18.09
C PRO A 196 -20.62 -44.48 -16.59
N GLY A 197 -19.59 -44.67 -15.77
CA GLY A 197 -19.61 -44.33 -14.33
C GLY A 197 -18.50 -43.36 -13.90
N LEU A 198 -17.53 -43.06 -14.76
CA LEU A 198 -16.30 -42.38 -14.37
C LEU A 198 -16.41 -40.84 -14.28
N GLU A 199 -17.36 -40.22 -14.98
CA GLU A 199 -17.58 -38.77 -14.87
C GLU A 199 -18.20 -38.36 -13.54
N LYS A 200 -19.04 -39.21 -12.95
CA LYS A 200 -19.73 -38.92 -11.68
C LYS A 200 -18.78 -38.96 -10.47
N GLU A 201 -17.77 -39.85 -10.50
CA GLU A 201 -16.75 -39.94 -9.44
C GLU A 201 -15.70 -38.82 -9.54
N MET A 202 -15.35 -38.36 -10.74
CA MET A 202 -14.40 -37.25 -10.94
C MET A 202 -15.02 -35.89 -10.60
N SER A 203 -16.32 -35.72 -10.87
CA SER A 203 -17.10 -34.56 -10.42
C SER A 203 -17.29 -34.56 -8.89
N ASN A 204 -17.60 -35.70 -8.28
CA ASN A 204 -17.75 -35.80 -6.82
C ASN A 204 -16.43 -35.64 -6.07
N SER A 205 -15.29 -36.05 -6.63
CA SER A 205 -13.99 -35.86 -5.99
C SER A 205 -13.52 -34.40 -6.08
N SER A 206 -13.77 -33.72 -7.20
CA SER A 206 -13.54 -32.27 -7.33
C SER A 206 -14.48 -31.48 -6.42
N PHE A 207 -15.76 -31.86 -6.34
CA PHE A 207 -16.73 -31.24 -5.44
C PHE A 207 -16.41 -31.52 -3.97
N LYS A 208 -15.98 -32.73 -3.60
CA LYS A 208 -15.48 -33.05 -2.25
C LYS A 208 -14.15 -32.38 -1.92
N ALA A 209 -13.26 -32.17 -2.89
CA ALA A 209 -12.02 -31.42 -2.69
C ALA A 209 -12.30 -29.94 -2.47
N VAL A 210 -13.21 -29.35 -3.26
CA VAL A 210 -13.72 -27.99 -3.03
C VAL A 210 -14.43 -27.91 -1.68
N GLN A 211 -15.26 -28.89 -1.34
CA GLN A 211 -15.96 -28.95 -0.05
C GLN A 211 -15.02 -29.17 1.14
N ASN A 212 -13.91 -29.91 0.97
CA ASN A 212 -12.84 -30.05 1.95
C ASN A 212 -11.98 -28.76 2.08
N ILE A 213 -11.81 -27.98 1.01
CA ILE A 213 -11.23 -26.62 1.08
C ILE A 213 -12.15 -25.69 1.88
N PHE A 214 -13.47 -25.85 1.77
CA PHE A 214 -14.46 -25.17 2.61
C PHE A 214 -14.59 -25.75 4.03
N GLN A 215 -13.98 -26.90 4.33
CA GLN A 215 -14.09 -27.57 5.64
C GLN A 215 -13.06 -27.03 6.67
N ASP A 216 -12.03 -26.31 6.20
CA ASP A 216 -11.03 -25.74 7.08
C ASP A 216 -11.49 -24.38 7.62
N ARG A 217 -11.60 -24.27 8.95
CA ARG A 217 -12.13 -23.10 9.66
C ARG A 217 -11.33 -21.83 9.30
N GLU A 218 -10.04 -21.96 9.02
CA GLU A 218 -9.18 -20.86 8.57
C GLU A 218 -9.61 -20.28 7.22
N HIS A 219 -9.93 -21.15 6.25
CA HIS A 219 -10.35 -20.75 4.91
C HIS A 219 -11.73 -20.10 4.90
N GLN A 220 -12.65 -20.59 5.74
CA GLN A 220 -13.96 -19.94 5.94
C GLN A 220 -13.81 -18.52 6.50
N ILE A 221 -13.01 -18.36 7.56
CA ILE A 221 -12.73 -17.04 8.17
C ILE A 221 -12.06 -16.13 7.13
N PHE A 222 -11.08 -16.63 6.39
CA PHE A 222 -10.42 -15.89 5.33
C PHE A 222 -11.40 -15.37 4.28
N LEU A 223 -12.30 -16.21 3.75
CA LEU A 223 -13.29 -15.81 2.74
C LEU A 223 -14.28 -14.78 3.28
N MET A 224 -14.76 -14.95 4.51
CA MET A 224 -15.65 -13.97 5.17
C MET A 224 -14.97 -12.62 5.35
N VAL A 225 -13.74 -12.62 5.87
CA VAL A 225 -12.93 -11.41 6.06
C VAL A 225 -12.65 -10.73 4.71
N LEU A 226 -12.22 -11.50 3.71
CA LEU A 226 -11.93 -10.99 2.37
C LEU A 226 -13.16 -10.31 1.77
N GLY A 227 -14.32 -10.96 1.85
CA GLY A 227 -15.59 -10.40 1.39
C GLY A 227 -15.96 -9.11 2.13
N ALA A 228 -15.85 -9.08 3.46
CA ALA A 228 -16.16 -7.91 4.28
C ALA A 228 -15.20 -6.74 4.03
N VAL A 229 -13.89 -6.98 3.94
CA VAL A 229 -12.88 -5.93 3.65
C VAL A 229 -13.06 -5.37 2.24
N VAL A 230 -13.27 -6.24 1.24
CA VAL A 230 -13.52 -5.78 -0.14
C VAL A 230 -14.81 -4.97 -0.20
N LEU A 231 -15.91 -5.45 0.41
CA LEU A 231 -17.17 -4.72 0.45
C LEU A 231 -17.02 -3.36 1.13
N TRP A 232 -16.35 -3.30 2.28
CA TRP A 232 -16.04 -2.04 2.95
C TRP A 232 -15.27 -1.11 2.02
N GLU A 233 -14.16 -1.57 1.43
CA GLU A 233 -13.32 -0.72 0.60
C GLU A 233 -14.04 -0.20 -0.65
N LEU A 234 -14.88 -1.02 -1.30
CA LEU A 234 -15.70 -0.60 -2.44
C LEU A 234 -16.67 0.52 -2.05
N LEU A 235 -17.32 0.40 -0.89
CA LEU A 235 -18.26 1.40 -0.38
C LEU A 235 -17.53 2.68 0.05
N ALA A 236 -16.40 2.57 0.74
CA ALA A 236 -15.57 3.71 1.12
C ALA A 236 -15.02 4.45 -0.11
N THR A 237 -14.53 3.72 -1.11
CA THR A 237 -14.04 4.30 -2.38
C THR A 237 -15.16 5.01 -3.14
N SER A 238 -16.37 4.43 -3.16
CA SER A 238 -17.56 5.06 -3.78
C SER A 238 -17.88 6.40 -3.14
N LEU A 239 -17.82 6.44 -1.81
CA LEU A 239 -18.07 7.62 -1.02
C LEU A 239 -17.07 8.72 -1.32
N GLU A 240 -15.77 8.41 -1.20
CA GLU A 240 -14.68 9.35 -1.43
C GLU A 240 -14.75 9.96 -2.83
N TRP A 241 -14.92 9.10 -3.83
CA TRP A 241 -15.00 9.53 -5.21
C TRP A 241 -16.20 10.46 -5.45
N THR A 242 -17.38 10.09 -4.94
CA THR A 242 -18.60 10.87 -5.16
C THR A 242 -18.53 12.23 -4.48
N VAL A 243 -18.02 12.27 -3.24
CA VAL A 243 -17.83 13.50 -2.48
C VAL A 243 -16.79 14.39 -3.16
N ASP A 244 -15.63 13.86 -3.51
CA ASP A 244 -14.55 14.62 -4.15
C ASP A 244 -14.98 15.17 -5.51
N GLU A 245 -15.69 14.39 -6.32
CA GLU A 245 -16.22 14.89 -7.59
C GLU A 245 -17.27 15.98 -7.38
N SER A 246 -18.23 15.76 -6.49
CA SER A 246 -19.30 16.75 -6.24
C SER A 246 -18.76 18.07 -5.69
N LEU A 247 -17.73 18.01 -4.84
CA LEU A 247 -17.09 19.18 -4.28
C LEU A 247 -16.25 19.92 -5.31
N TYR A 248 -15.47 19.18 -6.10
CA TYR A 248 -14.67 19.76 -7.15
C TYR A 248 -15.56 20.45 -8.20
N GLU A 249 -16.61 19.78 -8.67
CA GLU A 249 -17.60 20.36 -9.61
C GLU A 249 -18.27 21.61 -9.03
N PHE A 250 -18.56 21.62 -7.73
CA PHE A 250 -19.10 22.80 -7.05
C PHE A 250 -18.08 23.96 -7.01
N LEU A 251 -16.82 23.69 -6.66
CA LEU A 251 -15.79 24.72 -6.57
C LEU A 251 -15.37 25.23 -7.95
N ASP A 252 -15.39 24.38 -8.98
CA ASP A 252 -15.20 24.76 -10.38
C ASP A 252 -16.32 25.68 -10.86
N PHE A 253 -17.58 25.36 -10.53
CA PHE A 253 -18.72 26.20 -10.84
C PHE A 253 -18.67 27.59 -10.18
N VAL A 254 -18.07 27.70 -8.99
CA VAL A 254 -17.95 28.97 -8.24
C VAL A 254 -16.57 29.62 -8.42
N ASP A 255 -15.73 29.13 -9.34
CA ASP A 255 -14.39 29.66 -9.63
C ASP A 255 -13.49 29.75 -8.37
N ALA A 256 -13.54 28.71 -7.55
CA ALA A 256 -12.83 28.60 -6.27
C ALA A 256 -11.99 27.31 -6.16
N THR A 257 -11.56 26.75 -7.29
CA THR A 257 -10.81 25.49 -7.40
C THR A 257 -9.46 25.51 -6.67
N ASP A 258 -8.78 26.66 -6.60
CA ASP A 258 -7.54 26.84 -5.82
C ASP A 258 -7.69 26.47 -4.34
N ARG A 259 -8.90 26.62 -3.78
CA ARG A 259 -9.19 26.29 -2.38
C ARG A 259 -9.28 24.78 -2.17
N TYR A 260 -9.60 24.01 -3.22
CA TYR A 260 -9.63 22.54 -3.17
C TYR A 260 -8.27 21.96 -2.77
N GLY A 261 -7.19 22.52 -3.32
CA GLY A 261 -5.81 22.09 -3.05
C GLY A 261 -5.36 22.26 -1.59
N LYS A 262 -6.14 22.94 -0.73
CA LYS A 262 -5.88 23.07 0.71
C LYS A 262 -6.73 22.14 1.58
N LEU A 263 -7.76 21.49 1.01
CA LEU A 263 -8.72 20.69 1.77
C LEU A 263 -8.15 19.37 2.31
N TRP A 264 -7.08 18.85 1.70
CA TRP A 264 -6.42 17.64 2.19
C TRP A 264 -5.83 17.81 3.60
N ILE A 265 -5.48 19.04 4.01
CA ILE A 265 -4.96 19.35 5.35
C ILE A 265 -5.98 18.96 6.43
N TRP A 266 -7.28 19.22 6.19
CA TRP A 266 -8.35 18.86 7.11
C TRP A 266 -8.49 17.34 7.28
N ASN A 267 -8.30 16.59 6.19
CA ASN A 267 -8.31 15.13 6.23
C ASN A 267 -7.15 14.58 7.07
N TYR A 268 -5.95 15.13 6.89
CA TYR A 268 -4.76 14.73 7.65
C TYR A 268 -4.86 15.08 9.13
N LEU A 269 -5.36 16.29 9.43
CA LEU A 269 -5.61 16.72 10.81
C LEU A 269 -6.61 15.80 11.51
N GLY A 270 -7.72 15.48 10.82
CA GLY A 270 -8.70 14.50 11.29
C GLY A 270 -8.07 13.13 11.54
N ALA A 271 -7.28 12.62 10.60
CA ALA A 271 -6.60 11.34 10.73
C ALA A 271 -5.62 11.30 11.91
N SER A 272 -4.83 12.36 12.14
CA SER A 272 -3.95 12.45 13.31
C SER A 272 -4.72 12.42 14.62
N VAL A 273 -5.79 13.21 14.73
CA VAL A 273 -6.62 13.25 15.94
C VAL A 273 -7.33 11.92 16.15
N GLY A 274 -7.95 11.35 15.10
CA GLY A 274 -8.65 10.07 15.16
C GLY A 274 -7.76 8.92 15.63
N ALA A 275 -6.58 8.75 15.01
CA ALA A 275 -5.63 7.70 15.38
C ALA A 275 -5.14 7.82 16.84
N CYS A 276 -4.82 9.03 17.29
CA CYS A 276 -4.43 9.27 18.69
C CYS A 276 -5.58 9.04 19.67
N SER A 277 -6.76 9.60 19.39
CA SER A 277 -7.92 9.53 20.28
C SER A 277 -8.38 8.10 20.49
N ILE A 278 -8.48 7.29 19.42
CA ILE A 278 -8.87 5.88 19.57
C ILE A 278 -7.82 5.08 20.32
N ALA A 279 -6.53 5.31 20.05
CA ALA A 279 -5.45 4.61 20.73
C ALA A 279 -5.41 4.92 22.23
N ILE A 280 -5.65 6.18 22.63
CA ILE A 280 -5.77 6.57 24.03
C ILE A 280 -6.99 5.91 24.68
N PHE A 281 -8.13 5.93 23.99
CA PHE A 281 -9.37 5.35 24.49
C PHE A 281 -9.23 3.86 24.76
N VAL A 282 -8.64 3.11 23.82
CA VAL A 282 -8.45 1.66 23.95
C VAL A 282 -7.43 1.32 25.03
N ASP A 283 -6.37 2.13 25.18
CA ASP A 283 -5.35 1.92 26.21
C ASP A 283 -5.89 2.15 27.63
N GLN A 284 -6.69 3.21 27.83
CA GLN A 284 -7.32 3.52 29.12
C GLN A 284 -8.40 2.52 29.55
N LEU A 285 -9.12 1.94 28.59
CA LEU A 285 -10.24 1.03 28.86
C LEU A 285 -9.88 -0.45 28.74
N ASN A 286 -8.57 -0.77 28.69
CA ASN A 286 -8.03 -2.13 28.58
C ASN A 286 -8.71 -3.15 29.54
N CYS A 287 -9.02 -2.75 30.77
CA CYS A 287 -9.63 -3.63 31.77
C CYS A 287 -11.17 -3.68 31.72
N PHE A 288 -11.83 -2.64 31.22
CA PHE A 288 -13.29 -2.54 31.20
C PHE A 288 -13.90 -3.23 29.96
N LEU A 289 -13.19 -3.20 28.83
CA LEU A 289 -13.62 -3.81 27.56
C LEU A 289 -13.56 -5.34 27.57
N SER A 290 -12.75 -5.93 28.47
CA SER A 290 -12.41 -7.37 28.53
C SER A 290 -13.61 -8.31 28.68
N SER A 291 -14.75 -7.83 29.21
CA SER A 291 -15.91 -8.69 29.51
C SER A 291 -16.78 -9.04 28.28
N THR A 292 -16.72 -8.27 27.18
CA THR A 292 -17.66 -8.48 26.05
C THR A 292 -17.14 -8.02 24.68
N ILE A 293 -16.13 -7.15 24.59
CA ILE A 293 -15.67 -6.57 23.32
C ILE A 293 -14.16 -6.81 23.16
N THR A 294 -13.74 -7.39 22.02
CA THR A 294 -12.31 -7.57 21.73
C THR A 294 -11.62 -6.21 21.60
N ARG A 295 -10.40 -6.07 22.16
CA ARG A 295 -9.67 -4.79 22.21
C ARG A 295 -9.53 -4.11 20.83
N LEU A 296 -9.24 -4.91 19.80
CA LEU A 296 -9.10 -4.40 18.43
C LEU A 296 -10.45 -4.08 17.77
N ALA A 297 -11.58 -4.66 18.20
CA ALA A 297 -12.91 -4.32 17.69
C ALA A 297 -13.29 -2.85 17.99
N ALA A 298 -12.79 -2.28 19.09
CA ALA A 298 -12.99 -0.87 19.43
C ALA A 298 -12.58 0.10 18.31
N HIS A 299 -11.54 -0.24 17.53
CA HIS A 299 -11.09 0.55 16.39
C HIS A 299 -12.13 0.62 15.27
N PHE A 300 -12.81 -0.49 15.00
CA PHE A 300 -13.89 -0.56 14.01
C PHE A 300 -15.18 0.12 14.50
N TYR A 301 -15.49 0.04 15.79
CA TYR A 301 -16.56 0.84 16.39
C TYR A 301 -16.28 2.35 16.30
N GLY A 302 -15.04 2.77 16.54
CA GLY A 302 -14.59 4.15 16.37
C GLY A 302 -14.75 4.64 14.93
N TYR A 303 -14.37 3.81 13.94
CA TYR A 303 -14.64 4.08 12.53
C TYR A 303 -16.15 4.25 12.27
N ALA A 304 -16.97 3.29 12.69
CA ALA A 304 -18.42 3.33 12.46
C ALA A 304 -19.08 4.57 13.10
N LEU A 305 -18.66 4.97 14.30
CA LEU A 305 -19.15 6.18 14.99
C LEU A 305 -18.80 7.46 14.21
N LEU A 306 -17.55 7.61 13.77
CA LEU A 306 -17.12 8.82 13.06
C LEU A 306 -17.75 8.91 11.65
N ILE A 307 -17.92 7.77 10.98
CA ILE A 307 -18.58 7.71 9.67
C ILE A 307 -20.08 7.99 9.78
N THR A 308 -20.76 7.47 10.80
CA THR A 308 -22.17 7.82 11.05
C THR A 308 -22.33 9.30 11.43
N LEU A 309 -21.40 9.90 12.17
CA LEU A 309 -21.40 11.36 12.40
C LEU A 309 -21.20 12.15 11.09
N SER A 310 -20.37 11.65 10.17
CA SER A 310 -20.19 12.28 8.86
C SER A 310 -21.45 12.22 7.98
N LEU A 311 -22.36 11.27 8.21
CA LEU A 311 -23.68 11.22 7.56
C LEU A 311 -24.51 12.46 7.90
N LEU A 312 -24.48 12.92 9.15
CA LEU A 312 -25.19 14.12 9.57
C LEU A 312 -24.67 15.36 8.83
N VAL A 313 -23.34 15.47 8.67
CA VAL A 313 -22.70 16.56 7.92
C VAL A 313 -23.00 16.44 6.42
N SER A 314 -23.10 15.23 5.88
CA SER A 314 -23.34 14.98 4.45
C SER A 314 -24.69 15.53 3.96
N VAL A 315 -25.68 15.67 4.84
CA VAL A 315 -27.01 16.25 4.52
C VAL A 315 -26.87 17.69 4.01
N PHE A 316 -25.92 18.44 4.57
CA PHE A 316 -25.65 19.83 4.23
C PHE A 316 -24.59 19.99 3.14
N PHE A 317 -24.06 18.89 2.61
CA PHE A 317 -22.95 18.92 1.66
C PHE A 317 -23.37 19.52 0.30
N PRO A 318 -22.55 20.41 -0.29
CA PRO A 318 -22.85 21.01 -1.59
C PRO A 318 -22.70 19.96 -2.69
N ILE A 319 -23.82 19.39 -3.15
CA ILE A 319 -23.82 18.48 -4.31
C ILE A 319 -24.24 19.28 -5.54
N HIS A 320 -23.25 19.64 -6.34
CA HIS A 320 -23.47 20.17 -7.68
C HIS A 320 -23.75 19.03 -8.66
N VAL A 321 -24.55 19.30 -9.70
CA VAL A 321 -24.84 18.35 -10.77
C VAL A 321 -24.50 19.04 -12.08
N PRO A 322 -23.50 18.56 -12.83
CA PRO A 322 -23.07 19.23 -14.04
C PRO A 322 -24.10 19.06 -15.16
N LYS A 323 -24.15 20.05 -16.06
CA LYS A 323 -24.69 19.84 -17.41
C LYS A 323 -23.77 18.87 -18.15
N LYS A 324 -24.38 17.92 -18.87
CA LYS A 324 -23.77 16.80 -19.62
C LYS A 324 -22.33 17.10 -20.09
N THR A 325 -21.34 16.47 -19.46
CA THR A 325 -19.97 16.41 -19.99
C THR A 325 -19.80 15.16 -20.85
N ASP A 326 -19.15 15.34 -22.00
CA ASP A 326 -18.88 14.26 -22.96
C ASP A 326 -17.96 13.20 -22.36
N ARG A 327 -18.37 11.94 -22.54
CA ARG A 327 -17.63 10.74 -22.14
C ARG A 327 -16.54 10.46 -23.18
N VAL A 328 -15.50 11.28 -23.21
CA VAL A 328 -14.25 10.91 -23.91
C VAL A 328 -13.46 9.98 -22.99
N ASN A 329 -12.75 8.99 -23.54
CA ASN A 329 -11.87 8.06 -22.80
C ASN A 329 -10.63 8.78 -22.24
N LYS A 330 -10.84 9.71 -21.29
CA LYS A 330 -9.80 10.59 -20.71
C LYS A 330 -8.67 9.79 -20.06
N THR A 331 -8.94 8.61 -19.51
CA THR A 331 -7.90 7.77 -18.88
C THR A 331 -6.90 7.22 -19.90
N THR A 332 -7.36 6.73 -21.05
CA THR A 332 -6.47 6.20 -22.10
C THR A 332 -5.59 7.30 -22.70
N LYS A 333 -6.14 8.50 -22.88
CA LYS A 333 -5.38 9.67 -23.32
C LYS A 333 -4.38 10.13 -22.26
N ALA A 334 -4.77 10.13 -20.97
CA ALA A 334 -3.85 10.45 -19.88
C ALA A 334 -2.68 9.46 -19.82
N LEU A 335 -2.95 8.17 -20.02
CA LEU A 335 -1.92 7.13 -20.08
C LEU A 335 -0.96 7.34 -21.25
N ALA A 336 -1.50 7.65 -22.43
CA ALA A 336 -0.69 7.96 -23.61
C ALA A 336 0.21 9.19 -23.39
N LEU A 337 -0.30 10.23 -22.72
CA LEU A 337 0.48 11.42 -22.35
C LEU A 337 1.61 11.09 -21.37
N LEU A 338 1.36 10.27 -20.34
CA LEU A 338 2.42 9.83 -19.41
C LEU A 338 3.51 9.02 -20.09
N TRP A 339 3.15 8.22 -21.10
CA TRP A 339 4.10 7.44 -21.88
C TRP A 339 4.82 8.23 -22.98
N SER A 340 4.47 9.50 -23.20
CA SER A 340 5.06 10.31 -24.27
C SER A 340 6.38 10.98 -23.88
N ASP A 341 6.60 11.29 -22.59
CA ASP A 341 7.85 11.88 -22.08
C ASP A 341 8.62 10.85 -21.22
N GLY A 342 9.88 10.63 -21.54
CA GLY A 342 10.76 9.74 -20.78
C GLY A 342 10.90 10.13 -19.30
N ARG A 343 10.83 11.43 -18.94
CA ARG A 343 10.82 11.85 -17.52
C ARG A 343 9.52 11.48 -16.82
N ALA A 344 8.40 11.61 -17.51
CA ALA A 344 7.08 11.26 -16.99
C ALA A 344 6.99 9.76 -16.71
N ILE A 345 7.49 8.93 -17.64
CA ILE A 345 7.63 7.48 -17.44
C ILE A 345 8.46 7.19 -16.19
N LEU A 346 9.60 7.86 -16.03
CA LEU A 346 10.50 7.60 -14.91
C LEU A 346 9.87 7.97 -13.56
N TYR A 347 9.16 9.10 -13.47
CA TYR A 347 8.41 9.45 -12.27
C TYR A 347 7.22 8.52 -12.01
N THR A 348 6.53 8.07 -13.07
CA THR A 348 5.44 7.10 -12.98
C THR A 348 5.92 5.77 -12.39
N ILE A 349 7.05 5.24 -12.87
CA ILE A 349 7.63 4.00 -12.31
C ILE A 349 8.13 4.23 -10.88
N THR A 350 8.68 5.41 -10.58
CA THR A 350 9.10 5.76 -9.21
C THR A 350 7.93 5.72 -8.24
N VAL A 351 6.80 6.31 -8.62
CA VAL A 351 5.57 6.29 -7.83
C VAL A 351 5.05 4.85 -7.63
N PHE A 352 5.17 3.99 -8.64
CA PHE A 352 4.83 2.57 -8.50
C PHE A 352 5.69 1.86 -7.44
N PHE A 353 7.02 2.01 -7.50
CA PHE A 353 7.92 1.41 -6.49
C PHE A 353 7.71 1.98 -5.09
N THR A 354 7.43 3.28 -4.98
CA THR A 354 7.04 3.88 -3.71
C THR A 354 5.74 3.27 -3.18
N GLY A 355 4.76 2.98 -4.03
CA GLY A 355 3.53 2.25 -3.65
C GLY A 355 3.82 0.83 -3.14
N VAL A 356 4.70 0.09 -3.82
CA VAL A 356 5.14 -1.25 -3.39
C VAL A 356 5.76 -1.19 -1.99
N ALA A 357 6.77 -0.33 -1.80
CA ALA A 357 7.46 -0.19 -0.52
C ALA A 357 6.56 0.39 0.58
N GLY A 358 5.71 1.36 0.24
CA GLY A 358 4.76 2.00 1.15
C GLY A 358 3.73 1.03 1.69
N SER A 359 3.25 0.08 0.86
CA SER A 359 2.33 -0.97 1.34
C SER A 359 2.94 -1.90 2.38
N ALA A 360 4.24 -2.19 2.30
CA ALA A 360 4.92 -2.97 3.33
C ALA A 360 4.85 -2.26 4.69
N VAL A 361 5.05 -0.94 4.70
CA VAL A 361 4.92 -0.12 5.91
C VAL A 361 3.46 -0.08 6.38
N HIS A 362 2.51 0.27 5.51
CA HIS A 362 1.10 0.38 5.89
C HIS A 362 0.50 -0.92 6.43
N ASN A 363 0.92 -2.08 5.89
CA ASN A 363 0.37 -3.36 6.28
C ASN A 363 1.08 -3.99 7.49
N PHE A 364 2.39 -3.81 7.62
CA PHE A 364 3.18 -4.62 8.55
C PHE A 364 3.93 -3.82 9.63
N LEU A 365 3.90 -2.48 9.59
CA LEU A 365 4.58 -1.67 10.62
C LEU A 365 3.99 -1.92 12.00
N PHE A 366 2.65 -1.95 12.09
CA PHE A 366 1.95 -2.14 13.35
C PHE A 366 2.15 -3.57 13.90
N TRP A 367 2.27 -4.57 13.03
CA TRP A 367 2.74 -5.92 13.41
C TRP A 367 4.10 -5.89 14.08
N GLN A 368 5.06 -5.24 13.44
CA GLN A 368 6.43 -5.12 13.95
C GLN A 368 6.45 -4.39 15.31
N MET A 369 5.64 -3.33 15.47
CA MET A 369 5.50 -2.63 16.73
C MET A 369 4.92 -3.53 17.83
N GLN A 370 3.90 -4.32 17.51
CA GLN A 370 3.30 -5.26 18.48
C GLN A 370 4.28 -6.36 18.89
N ASP A 371 5.04 -6.92 17.94
CA ASP A 371 6.05 -7.96 18.22
C ASP A 371 7.17 -7.46 19.15
N ARG A 372 7.42 -6.15 19.17
CA ARG A 372 8.37 -5.49 20.09
C ARG A 372 7.73 -5.01 21.39
N GLY A 373 6.50 -5.42 21.68
CA GLY A 373 5.79 -5.09 22.91
C GLY A 373 5.29 -3.63 22.99
N SER A 374 5.11 -2.96 21.84
CA SER A 374 4.54 -1.61 21.82
C SER A 374 3.10 -1.60 22.34
N SER A 375 2.74 -0.56 23.09
CA SER A 375 1.34 -0.22 23.36
C SER A 375 0.65 0.32 22.11
N GLU A 376 -0.68 0.33 22.12
CA GLU A 376 -1.49 0.88 21.03
C GLU A 376 -1.39 2.41 20.97
N LEU A 377 -1.11 3.08 22.10
CA LEU A 377 -0.70 4.48 22.18
C LEU A 377 0.49 4.78 21.26
N TYR A 378 1.53 3.95 21.34
CA TYR A 378 2.62 3.75 20.36
C TYR A 378 2.22 3.99 18.92
N MET A 379 1.28 3.15 18.53
CA MET A 379 0.87 2.96 17.15
C MET A 379 0.06 4.18 16.67
N GLY A 380 -0.93 4.62 17.46
CA GLY A 380 -1.72 5.82 17.15
C GLY A 380 -0.87 7.09 17.05
N LEU A 381 0.03 7.29 18.02
CA LEU A 381 0.93 8.45 18.02
C LEU A 381 1.88 8.46 16.83
N SER A 382 2.35 7.28 16.38
CA SER A 382 3.20 7.18 15.20
C SER A 382 2.50 7.74 13.95
N VAL A 383 1.24 7.35 13.71
CA VAL A 383 0.46 7.85 12.57
C VAL A 383 0.28 9.37 12.66
N ALA A 384 -0.06 9.89 13.84
CA ALA A 384 -0.26 11.31 14.03
C ALA A 384 1.01 12.13 13.79
N VAL A 385 2.17 11.68 14.29
CA VAL A 385 3.45 12.37 14.10
C VAL A 385 3.82 12.43 12.62
N GLY A 386 3.61 11.36 11.86
CA GLY A 386 3.89 11.36 10.41
C GLY A 386 3.05 12.34 9.63
N LEU A 387 1.74 12.32 9.87
CA LEU A 387 0.79 13.20 9.20
C LEU A 387 1.01 14.68 9.58
N LEU A 388 1.30 14.96 10.85
CA LEU A 388 1.63 16.32 11.30
C LEU A 388 2.97 16.79 10.71
N ALA A 389 3.96 15.91 10.61
CA ALA A 389 5.24 16.24 9.97
C ALA A 389 5.04 16.58 8.48
N GLU A 390 4.16 15.88 7.76
CA GLU A 390 3.77 16.21 6.38
C GLU A 390 3.13 17.61 6.27
N ILE A 391 2.20 17.95 7.17
CA ILE A 391 1.57 19.28 7.21
C ILE A 391 2.62 20.36 7.50
N LEU A 392 3.51 20.13 8.46
CA LEU A 392 4.58 21.08 8.81
C LEU A 392 5.53 21.31 7.63
N LEU A 393 5.92 20.25 6.93
CA LEU A 393 6.79 20.36 5.77
C LEU A 393 6.13 21.13 4.62
N TYR A 394 4.81 20.99 4.44
CA TYR A 394 4.04 21.69 3.41
C TYR A 394 4.18 23.22 3.46
N PHE A 395 4.29 23.83 4.66
CA PHE A 395 4.54 25.28 4.78
C PHE A 395 5.86 25.71 4.12
N PHE A 396 6.83 24.81 4.03
CA PHE A 396 8.13 25.05 3.40
C PHE A 396 8.19 24.62 1.92
N LYS A 397 7.08 24.11 1.34
CA LYS A 397 7.01 23.64 -0.06
C LYS A 397 7.58 24.66 -1.05
N GLY A 398 7.13 25.91 -0.98
CA GLY A 398 7.55 26.96 -1.92
C GLY A 398 9.05 27.24 -1.88
N LYS A 399 9.63 27.30 -0.67
CA LYS A 399 11.08 27.50 -0.48
C LYS A 399 11.87 26.30 -0.99
N LEU A 400 11.39 25.08 -0.73
CA LEU A 400 12.06 23.84 -1.13
C LEU A 400 12.04 23.66 -2.65
N LEU A 401 10.89 23.86 -3.30
CA LEU A 401 10.75 23.77 -4.76
C LEU A 401 11.54 24.85 -5.52
N ARG A 402 11.78 26.00 -4.89
CA ARG A 402 12.65 27.06 -5.45
C ARG A 402 14.13 26.74 -5.29
N THR A 403 14.50 26.03 -4.22
CA THR A 403 15.90 25.74 -3.88
C THR A 403 16.41 24.47 -4.58
N PHE A 404 15.57 23.43 -4.65
CA PHE A 404 15.93 22.13 -5.20
C PHE A 404 15.20 21.85 -6.51
N SER A 405 15.92 21.26 -7.47
CA SER A 405 15.30 20.72 -8.69
C SER A 405 14.42 19.51 -8.36
N SER A 406 13.34 19.32 -9.12
CA SER A 406 12.41 18.19 -9.01
C SER A 406 13.13 16.84 -8.90
N SER A 407 14.14 16.58 -9.74
CA SER A 407 14.90 15.32 -9.69
C SER A 407 15.68 15.12 -8.40
N LYS A 408 16.22 16.20 -7.80
CA LYS A 408 16.91 16.14 -6.50
C LYS A 408 15.94 15.83 -5.38
N ILE A 409 14.74 16.43 -5.41
CA ILE A 409 13.70 16.18 -4.41
C ILE A 409 13.28 14.71 -4.44
N VAL A 410 13.03 14.14 -5.64
CA VAL A 410 12.69 12.72 -5.78
C VAL A 410 13.81 11.80 -5.27
N ALA A 411 15.06 12.09 -5.61
CA ALA A 411 16.20 11.32 -5.13
C ALA A 411 16.32 11.34 -3.60
N VAL A 412 16.13 12.51 -2.98
CA VAL A 412 16.10 12.66 -1.51
C VAL A 412 14.92 11.90 -0.91
N SER A 413 13.71 12.01 -1.48
CA SER A 413 12.52 11.29 -1.02
C SER A 413 12.72 9.77 -1.06
N LEU A 414 13.27 9.23 -2.15
CA LEU A 414 13.59 7.80 -2.27
C LEU A 414 14.67 7.36 -1.29
N SER A 415 15.71 8.17 -1.11
CA SER A 415 16.79 7.89 -0.15
C SER A 415 16.25 7.84 1.28
N LEU A 416 15.41 8.81 1.66
CA LEU A 416 14.78 8.84 2.98
C LEU A 416 13.81 7.67 3.16
N LEU A 417 13.05 7.28 2.13
CA LEU A 417 12.20 6.09 2.21
C LEU A 417 13.02 4.80 2.44
N ALA A 418 14.15 4.65 1.75
CA ALA A 418 15.05 3.51 1.95
C ALA A 418 15.65 3.49 3.37
N VAL A 419 16.09 4.66 3.87
CA VAL A 419 16.58 4.81 5.25
C VAL A 419 15.49 4.47 6.26
N GLN A 420 14.24 4.93 6.05
CA GLN A 420 13.12 4.59 6.93
C GLN A 420 12.88 3.09 7.03
N LEU A 421 12.83 2.40 5.89
CA LEU A 421 12.67 0.94 5.86
C LEU A 421 13.84 0.23 6.55
N LEU A 422 15.06 0.72 6.35
CA LEU A 422 16.23 0.18 7.04
C LEU A 422 16.12 0.36 8.56
N CYS A 423 15.72 1.55 9.02
CA CYS A 423 15.47 1.82 10.43
C CYS A 423 14.36 0.93 10.99
N TYR A 424 13.26 0.69 10.24
CA TYR A 424 12.21 -0.25 10.64
C TYR A 424 12.73 -1.69 10.77
N SER A 425 13.66 -2.11 9.91
CA SER A 425 14.28 -3.43 10.04
C SER A 425 15.07 -3.60 11.35
N PHE A 426 15.68 -2.55 11.87
CA PHE A 426 16.52 -2.60 13.07
C PHE A 426 15.81 -2.09 14.34
N LEU A 427 14.48 -1.91 14.29
CA LEU A 427 13.68 -1.39 15.40
C LEU A 427 14.06 -2.04 16.74
N TRP A 428 14.79 -1.32 17.60
CA TRP A 428 15.19 -1.82 18.91
C TRP A 428 14.09 -1.54 19.93
N THR A 429 13.58 -0.30 19.94
CA THR A 429 12.55 0.19 20.87
C THR A 429 11.33 0.71 20.09
N ALA A 430 10.13 0.46 20.60
CA ALA A 430 8.88 0.86 19.95
C ALA A 430 8.77 2.38 19.70
N TRP A 431 9.28 3.18 20.65
CA TRP A 431 9.26 4.64 20.58
C TRP A 431 10.09 5.25 19.46
N SER A 432 11.12 4.54 18.98
CA SER A 432 11.97 5.03 17.90
C SER A 432 11.21 5.22 16.58
N VAL A 433 10.08 4.52 16.40
CA VAL A 433 9.17 4.70 15.25
C VAL A 433 8.70 6.15 15.14
N LEU A 434 8.45 6.84 16.26
CA LEU A 434 7.97 8.23 16.24
C LEU A 434 8.96 9.17 15.53
N LEU A 435 10.26 8.99 15.81
CA LEU A 435 11.31 9.79 15.19
C LEU A 435 11.48 9.43 13.71
N ILE A 436 11.43 8.13 13.39
CA ILE A 436 11.51 7.65 12.01
C ILE A 436 10.33 8.18 11.18
N GLN A 437 9.17 8.37 11.80
CA GLN A 437 7.99 8.86 11.10
C GLN A 437 8.13 10.32 10.64
N ILE A 438 8.98 11.15 11.28
CA ILE A 438 9.24 12.51 10.80
C ILE A 438 9.83 12.50 9.37
N LEU A 439 10.63 11.48 9.05
CA LEU A 439 11.18 11.31 7.69
C LEU A 439 10.09 11.02 6.67
N SER A 440 8.88 10.58 7.08
CA SER A 440 7.80 10.27 6.14
C SER A 440 7.34 11.54 5.42
N ALA A 441 7.44 12.69 6.10
CA ALA A 441 7.14 13.99 5.50
C ALA A 441 7.84 14.21 4.15
N PHE A 442 9.10 13.80 4.05
CA PHE A 442 9.87 13.91 2.82
C PHE A 442 9.63 12.74 1.86
N SER A 443 9.49 11.51 2.36
CA SER A 443 9.36 10.33 1.50
C SER A 443 7.98 10.21 0.83
N SER A 444 6.89 10.53 1.53
CA SER A 444 5.54 10.60 0.96
C SER A 444 5.22 12.01 0.47
N GLY A 445 5.31 13.03 1.33
CA GLY A 445 4.84 14.37 1.04
C GLY A 445 5.59 15.07 -0.11
N ALA A 446 6.92 15.20 0.01
CA ALA A 446 7.71 15.91 -1.00
C ALA A 446 7.71 15.21 -2.37
N LEU A 447 7.62 13.88 -2.40
CA LEU A 447 7.49 13.11 -3.63
C LEU A 447 6.21 13.50 -4.39
N TRP A 448 5.07 13.59 -3.69
CA TRP A 448 3.80 13.99 -4.30
C TRP A 448 3.81 15.42 -4.83
N TRP A 449 4.65 16.32 -4.29
CA TRP A 449 4.79 17.66 -4.87
C TRP A 449 5.44 17.61 -6.24
N VAL A 450 6.46 16.78 -6.42
CA VAL A 450 7.11 16.60 -7.72
C VAL A 450 6.14 15.95 -8.70
N VAL A 451 5.38 14.95 -8.26
CA VAL A 451 4.33 14.35 -9.07
C VAL A 451 3.33 15.39 -9.55
N ASN A 452 2.86 16.27 -8.66
CA ASN A 452 1.94 17.34 -9.06
C ASN A 452 2.57 18.29 -10.09
N LEU A 453 3.82 18.71 -9.89
CA LEU A 453 4.52 19.54 -10.90
C LEU A 453 4.62 18.84 -12.26
N THR A 454 4.87 17.53 -12.27
CA THR A 454 4.96 16.78 -13.53
C THR A 454 3.62 16.64 -14.23
N VAL A 455 2.53 16.57 -13.46
CA VAL A 455 1.18 16.58 -14.00
C VAL A 455 0.89 17.95 -14.60
N ASP A 456 1.19 19.03 -13.89
CA ASP A 456 0.99 20.41 -14.35
C ASP A 456 1.79 20.70 -15.64
N ASP A 457 3.00 20.17 -15.76
CA ASP A 457 3.87 20.36 -16.94
C ASP A 457 3.37 19.59 -18.19
N ILE A 458 2.67 18.46 -18.03
CA ILE A 458 2.25 17.56 -19.12
C ILE A 458 0.76 17.71 -19.44
N ALA A 459 -0.03 18.21 -18.51
CA ALA A 459 -1.47 18.24 -18.64
C ALA A 459 -1.91 19.15 -19.79
N THR A 460 -2.68 18.56 -20.70
CA THR A 460 -3.51 19.34 -21.61
C THR A 460 -4.73 19.88 -20.85
N PRO A 461 -5.30 21.03 -21.25
CA PRO A 461 -6.44 21.63 -20.56
C PRO A 461 -7.57 20.60 -20.31
N GLY A 462 -7.93 20.40 -19.05
CA GLY A 462 -8.96 19.45 -18.62
C GLY A 462 -8.50 17.99 -18.42
N MET A 463 -7.20 17.69 -18.51
CA MET A 463 -6.63 16.34 -18.31
C MET A 463 -5.93 16.13 -16.96
N GLU A 464 -5.58 17.19 -16.22
CA GLU A 464 -4.86 17.16 -14.93
C GLU A 464 -5.42 16.12 -13.95
N ARG A 465 -6.75 16.15 -13.75
CA ARG A 465 -7.42 15.21 -12.84
C ARG A 465 -7.32 13.75 -13.27
N SER A 466 -7.33 13.49 -14.58
CA SER A 466 -7.18 12.14 -15.11
C SER A 466 -5.76 11.63 -14.92
N LEU A 467 -4.77 12.50 -15.11
CA LEU A 467 -3.35 12.22 -14.85
C LEU A 467 -3.11 11.88 -13.37
N HIS A 468 -3.62 12.71 -12.44
CA HIS A 468 -3.56 12.42 -11.01
C HIS A 468 -4.22 11.09 -10.65
N ALA A 469 -5.41 10.81 -11.20
CA ALA A 469 -6.13 9.57 -10.92
C ALA A 469 -5.35 8.33 -11.39
N VAL A 470 -4.70 8.39 -12.56
CA VAL A 470 -3.85 7.29 -13.07
C VAL A 470 -2.64 7.07 -12.16
N LEU A 471 -1.94 8.13 -11.77
CA LEU A 471 -0.75 8.04 -10.91
C LEU A 471 -1.09 7.56 -9.49
N GLN A 472 -2.20 8.04 -8.91
CA GLN A 472 -2.70 7.56 -7.62
C GLN A 472 -3.15 6.09 -7.68
N GLY A 473 -3.85 5.70 -8.75
CA GLY A 473 -4.24 4.31 -8.98
C GLY A 473 -3.04 3.39 -9.14
N LEU A 474 -1.97 3.86 -9.79
CA LEU A 474 -0.73 3.10 -9.92
C LEU A 474 0.01 2.97 -8.58
N CYS A 475 0.05 4.03 -7.75
CA CYS A 475 0.71 4.02 -6.45
C CYS A 475 -0.06 3.17 -5.42
N TYR A 476 -1.27 3.61 -5.07
CA TYR A 476 -2.08 3.08 -3.97
C TYR A 476 -2.92 1.86 -4.38
N GLY A 477 -3.00 1.58 -5.67
CA GLY A 477 -3.63 0.39 -6.23
C GLY A 477 -2.61 -0.64 -6.69
N GLY A 478 -2.02 -0.41 -7.86
CA GLY A 478 -1.12 -1.38 -8.52
C GLY A 478 0.11 -1.71 -7.67
N GLY A 479 0.90 -0.70 -7.32
CA GLY A 479 2.11 -0.87 -6.51
C GLY A 479 1.78 -1.43 -5.12
N ALA A 480 0.81 -0.84 -4.43
CA ALA A 480 0.44 -1.27 -3.10
C ALA A 480 -0.14 -2.70 -3.05
N SER A 481 -0.91 -3.12 -4.04
CA SER A 481 -1.41 -4.50 -4.11
C SER A 481 -0.28 -5.51 -4.33
N LEU A 482 0.64 -5.23 -5.26
CA LEU A 482 1.82 -6.07 -5.49
C LEU A 482 2.69 -6.18 -4.25
N GLY A 483 2.95 -5.07 -3.56
CA GLY A 483 3.75 -5.06 -2.34
C GLY A 483 3.06 -5.76 -1.17
N SER A 484 1.73 -5.72 -1.07
CA SER A 484 0.96 -6.46 -0.07
C SER A 484 1.02 -7.97 -0.28
N PHE A 485 0.83 -8.42 -1.52
CA PHE A 485 0.91 -9.84 -1.88
C PHE A 485 2.31 -10.41 -1.64
N ALA A 486 3.34 -9.74 -2.19
CA ALA A 486 4.72 -10.15 -2.02
C ALA A 486 5.14 -10.06 -0.54
N GLY A 487 4.72 -9.00 0.16
CA GLY A 487 5.04 -8.79 1.57
C GLY A 487 4.51 -9.89 2.47
N GLY A 488 3.26 -10.32 2.29
CA GLY A 488 2.68 -11.42 3.07
C GLY A 488 3.44 -12.74 2.92
N PHE A 489 3.90 -13.05 1.70
CA PHE A 489 4.71 -14.24 1.43
C PHE A 489 6.10 -14.16 2.07
N VAL A 490 6.80 -13.03 1.89
CA VAL A 490 8.13 -12.80 2.47
C VAL A 490 8.08 -12.89 4.00
N VAL A 491 7.04 -12.34 4.63
CA VAL A 491 6.91 -12.36 6.10
C VAL A 491 6.72 -13.78 6.63
N LYS A 492 5.98 -14.65 5.92
CA LYS A 492 5.82 -16.07 6.35
C LYS A 492 7.14 -16.83 6.36
N HIS A 493 8.00 -16.62 5.37
CA HIS A 493 9.21 -17.42 5.18
C HIS A 493 10.45 -16.82 5.84
N PHE A 494 10.60 -15.49 5.81
CA PHE A 494 11.81 -14.79 6.22
C PHE A 494 11.57 -13.76 7.33
N GLY A 495 10.32 -13.51 7.70
CA GLY A 495 9.95 -12.54 8.73
C GLY A 495 9.97 -11.08 8.27
N LEU A 496 9.57 -10.20 9.17
CA LEU A 496 9.36 -8.76 8.92
C LEU A 496 10.66 -7.99 8.66
N ALA A 497 11.75 -8.32 9.36
CA ALA A 497 13.04 -7.64 9.17
C ALA A 497 13.57 -7.82 7.75
N VAL A 498 13.43 -9.02 7.17
CA VAL A 498 13.87 -9.31 5.80
C VAL A 498 12.99 -8.60 4.78
N LEU A 499 11.68 -8.49 5.03
CA LEU A 499 10.78 -7.69 4.18
C LEU A 499 11.28 -6.24 4.04
N TYR A 500 11.53 -5.56 5.16
CA TYR A 500 11.98 -4.16 5.11
C TYR A 500 13.36 -3.99 4.46
N ARG A 501 14.29 -4.93 4.69
CA ARG A 501 15.60 -4.94 4.03
C ARG A 501 15.47 -5.16 2.52
N ALA A 502 14.62 -6.09 2.09
CA ALA A 502 14.37 -6.36 0.69
C ALA A 502 13.79 -5.12 -0.01
N CYS A 503 12.78 -4.48 0.58
CA CYS A 503 12.22 -3.23 0.06
C CYS A 503 13.29 -2.12 -0.01
N CYS A 504 14.14 -1.98 1.01
CA CYS A 504 15.24 -1.03 1.02
C CYS A 504 16.22 -1.27 -0.14
N VAL A 505 16.68 -2.51 -0.34
CA VAL A 505 17.58 -2.88 -1.45
C VAL A 505 16.92 -2.59 -2.79
N CYS A 506 15.65 -2.96 -2.99
CA CYS A 506 14.91 -2.67 -4.21
C CYS A 506 14.82 -1.16 -4.49
N LEU A 507 14.55 -0.33 -3.48
CA LEU A 507 14.49 1.12 -3.64
C LEU A 507 15.86 1.74 -3.91
N VAL A 508 16.93 1.24 -3.28
CA VAL A 508 18.30 1.72 -3.53
C VAL A 508 18.73 1.38 -4.96
N LEU A 509 18.45 0.16 -5.43
CA LEU A 509 18.70 -0.22 -6.83
C LEU A 509 17.89 0.66 -7.78
N TRP A 510 16.62 0.91 -7.48
CA TRP A 510 15.78 1.82 -8.26
C TRP A 510 16.33 3.25 -8.25
N LEU A 511 16.80 3.76 -7.11
CA LEU A 511 17.40 5.09 -6.99
C LEU A 511 18.64 5.22 -7.89
N PHE A 512 19.52 4.22 -7.92
CA PHE A 512 20.67 4.22 -8.82
C PHE A 512 20.25 4.24 -10.29
N LEU A 513 19.29 3.39 -10.67
CA LEU A 513 18.73 3.39 -12.04
C LEU A 513 18.10 4.74 -12.39
N PHE A 514 17.34 5.31 -11.47
CA PHE A 514 16.71 6.62 -11.62
C PHE A 514 17.75 7.71 -11.88
N LEU A 515 18.83 7.76 -11.09
CA LEU A 515 19.89 8.76 -11.27
C LEU A 515 20.66 8.56 -12.59
N ILE A 516 20.96 7.32 -12.97
CA ILE A 516 21.62 7.00 -14.24
C ILE A 516 20.75 7.46 -15.40
N VAL A 517 19.48 7.08 -15.43
CA VAL A 517 18.55 7.45 -16.52
C VAL A 517 18.35 8.96 -16.55
N GLN A 518 18.10 9.62 -15.41
CA GLN A 518 17.99 11.09 -15.34
C GLN A 518 19.22 11.80 -15.90
N SER A 519 20.43 11.30 -15.63
CA SER A 519 21.67 11.90 -16.15
C SER A 519 21.79 11.82 -17.68
N LYS A 520 21.09 10.88 -18.31
CA LYS A 520 21.09 10.66 -19.77
C LYS A 520 19.98 11.41 -20.49
N LEU A 521 18.91 11.80 -19.79
CA LEU A 521 17.84 12.58 -20.41
C LEU A 521 18.27 14.04 -20.58
N PRO A 522 18.08 14.65 -21.77
CA PRO A 522 18.41 16.05 -21.98
C PRO A 522 17.57 16.94 -21.05
N GLN A 523 18.26 17.84 -20.33
CA GLN A 523 17.58 18.90 -19.59
C GLN A 523 16.79 19.74 -20.59
N GLN A 524 15.46 19.66 -20.51
CA GLN A 524 14.64 20.59 -21.25
C GLN A 524 14.80 21.96 -20.59
N LYS A 525 15.47 22.88 -21.30
CA LYS A 525 15.45 24.29 -20.96
C LYS A 525 13.99 24.70 -20.94
N LYS A 526 13.50 25.17 -19.79
CA LYS A 526 12.22 25.87 -19.70
C LYS A 526 12.27 26.99 -20.74
N ILE A 527 11.47 26.87 -21.79
CA ILE A 527 11.27 27.93 -22.76
C ILE A 527 10.62 29.06 -21.97
N ASN A 528 11.35 30.14 -21.78
CA ASN A 528 10.84 31.27 -21.01
C ASN A 528 9.93 32.06 -21.94
N TYR A 529 8.63 31.73 -21.93
CA TYR A 529 7.64 32.36 -22.81
C TYR A 529 7.58 33.89 -22.65
N SER A 530 7.91 34.42 -21.48
CA SER A 530 8.07 35.87 -21.28
C SER A 530 9.16 36.48 -22.16
N ARG A 531 10.20 35.71 -22.50
CA ARG A 531 11.29 36.13 -23.38
C ARG A 531 10.92 36.02 -24.85
N LEU A 532 10.04 35.07 -25.20
CA LEU A 532 9.45 34.97 -26.54
C LEU A 532 8.44 36.09 -26.78
N LEU A 533 7.56 36.36 -25.81
CA LEU A 533 6.59 37.45 -25.87
C LEU A 533 7.26 38.83 -25.83
N ALA A 534 8.37 38.98 -25.08
CA ALA A 534 9.16 40.21 -25.08
C ALA A 534 9.93 40.42 -26.39
N ALA A 535 10.44 39.35 -27.00
CA ALA A 535 11.11 39.42 -28.31
C ALA A 535 10.14 39.80 -29.43
N ASP A 536 8.91 39.26 -29.40
CA ASP A 536 7.84 39.65 -30.33
C ASP A 536 7.45 41.12 -30.17
N SER A 537 7.43 41.64 -28.93
CA SER A 537 7.08 43.04 -28.68
C SER A 537 8.18 44.04 -29.08
N SER A 538 9.45 43.60 -29.19
CA SER A 538 10.57 44.47 -29.56
C SER A 538 10.85 44.54 -31.06
N ASP A 539 10.43 43.52 -31.83
CA ASP A 539 10.63 43.47 -33.29
C ASP A 539 9.46 44.08 -34.09
N MET A 540 8.38 44.48 -33.41
CA MET A 540 7.17 45.09 -33.99
C MET A 540 7.28 46.59 -34.30
N SER A 541 8.46 47.18 -34.25
CA SER A 541 8.61 48.62 -34.57
C SER A 541 8.96 48.91 -36.03
N ASP A 542 9.37 47.94 -36.86
CA ASP A 542 9.92 48.25 -38.20
C ASP A 542 9.67 47.21 -39.33
N SER A 543 8.63 46.36 -39.29
CA SER A 543 8.46 45.37 -40.40
C SER A 543 7.04 44.86 -40.76
N ASP A 544 6.01 45.71 -40.70
CA ASP A 544 4.63 45.38 -41.13
C ASP A 544 4.46 45.00 -42.63
N GLU A 545 5.48 45.18 -43.47
CA GLU A 545 5.41 44.79 -44.89
C GLU A 545 5.85 43.34 -45.15
N ASN A 546 6.78 42.78 -44.36
CA ASN A 546 7.31 41.43 -44.60
C ASN A 546 6.42 40.33 -43.99
N GLU A 547 5.64 40.66 -42.95
CA GLU A 547 4.75 39.70 -42.29
C GLU A 547 3.53 39.29 -43.13
N ARG A 548 3.08 40.15 -44.04
CA ARG A 548 1.98 39.77 -44.95
C ARG A 548 2.43 38.79 -46.03
N ASP A 549 3.70 38.84 -46.41
CA ASP A 549 4.23 38.04 -47.52
C ASP A 549 4.52 36.59 -47.11
N TRP A 550 4.98 36.35 -45.86
CA TRP A 550 5.16 34.97 -45.37
C TRP A 550 3.83 34.26 -45.10
N LEU A 551 2.80 34.96 -44.61
CA LEU A 551 1.47 34.39 -44.38
C LEU A 551 0.81 33.97 -45.70
N VAL A 552 0.97 34.78 -46.75
CA VAL A 552 0.52 34.43 -48.10
C VAL A 552 1.32 33.26 -48.67
N LYS A 553 2.62 33.17 -48.38
CA LYS A 553 3.48 32.06 -48.80
C LYS A 553 3.12 30.74 -48.09
N ALA A 554 2.89 30.78 -46.78
CA ALA A 554 2.48 29.62 -45.98
C ALA A 554 1.11 29.07 -46.41
N MET A 555 0.13 29.96 -46.70
CA MET A 555 -1.17 29.55 -47.24
C MET A 555 -1.08 28.99 -48.67
N LYS A 556 -0.05 29.35 -49.44
CA LYS A 556 0.21 28.79 -50.77
C LYS A 556 0.84 27.40 -50.69
N ASP A 557 1.75 27.20 -49.74
CA ASP A 557 2.42 25.91 -49.54
C ASP A 557 1.46 24.83 -48.98
N GLU A 558 0.47 25.20 -48.14
CA GLU A 558 -0.58 24.26 -47.71
C GLU A 558 -1.52 23.78 -48.83
N LYS A 559 -1.67 24.55 -49.92
CA LYS A 559 -2.44 24.11 -51.09
C LYS A 559 -1.65 23.17 -52.01
N GLY A 560 -0.31 23.16 -51.91
CA GLY A 560 0.55 22.26 -52.71
C GLY A 560 0.64 20.84 -52.15
N THR A 561 0.38 20.64 -50.86
CA THR A 561 0.57 19.34 -50.19
C THR A 561 -0.54 18.33 -50.40
N TRP A 562 -1.69 18.71 -50.98
CA TRP A 562 -2.79 17.80 -51.27
C TRP A 562 -2.64 17.00 -52.58
N HIS A 563 -1.61 17.26 -53.39
CA HIS A 563 -1.40 16.55 -54.66
C HIS A 563 -0.58 15.25 -54.56
N TRP A 564 -0.10 14.86 -53.37
CA TRP A 564 0.75 13.67 -53.17
C TRP A 564 0.08 12.50 -52.44
N LEU A 565 -1.25 12.51 -52.31
CA LEU A 565 -2.04 11.44 -51.71
C LEU A 565 -3.27 11.06 -52.57
N SER A 566 -3.06 10.83 -53.87
CA SER A 566 -4.00 10.03 -54.71
C SER A 566 -3.30 8.80 -55.25
#